data_AF-A0A2S9GDZ6-F1
#
_entry.id   AF-A0A2S9GDZ6-F1
#
_cell.length_a   1.000
_cell.length_b   1.000
_cell.length_c   1.000
_cell.angle_alpha   90.00
_cell.angle_beta   90.00
_cell.angle_gamma   90.00
#
_symmetry.space_group_name_H-M   'P 1'
#
loop_
_entity.id
_entity.type
_entity.pdbx_description
1 polymer ?
#
loop_
_entity_poly.entity_id
_entity_poly.type
_entity_poly.pdbx_seq_one_letter_code
_entity_poly.pdbx_strand_id
1 'polypeptide(L)'
;MFRGREQSRPELGFRLLQRLGADVADYGFVETSAKQDGRNMTMVLAPHRGAKTRAKAAHDADVPAAQRASAPAAEAPTDTPQN
;
A
#
# COMPACT_ATOMS: atom_id res chain seq x y z
N MET A 1 2.99 14.95 7.07
CA MET A 1 3.67 16.26 6.92
C MET A 1 3.41 17.10 8.15
N PHE A 2 4.42 17.82 8.64
CA PHE A 2 4.30 18.73 9.77
C PHE A 2 3.70 20.08 9.34
N ARG A 3 2.84 20.64 10.21
CA ARG A 3 2.18 21.92 9.99
C ARG A 3 2.23 22.78 11.24
N GLY A 4 2.32 24.10 11.06
CA GLY A 4 2.29 25.08 12.16
C GLY A 4 3.26 24.71 13.30
N ARG A 5 2.69 24.49 14.50
CA ARG A 5 3.41 24.18 15.74
C ARG A 5 4.16 22.85 15.72
N GLU A 6 3.75 21.92 14.86
CA GLU A 6 4.34 20.59 14.76
C GLU A 6 5.76 20.63 14.16
N GLN A 7 6.08 21.68 13.38
CA GLN A 7 7.42 21.84 12.78
C GLN A 7 8.51 22.07 13.83
N SER A 8 8.15 22.64 14.99
CA SER A 8 9.09 22.87 16.11
C SER A 8 9.32 21.64 16.97
N ARG A 9 8.57 20.55 16.73
CA ARG A 9 8.57 19.34 17.56
C ARG A 9 8.63 18.07 16.69
N PRO A 10 9.65 17.90 15.82
CA PRO A 10 9.79 16.71 14.99
C PRO A 10 9.88 15.42 15.82
N GLU A 11 10.32 15.50 17.07
CA GLU A 11 10.43 14.36 17.99
C GLU A 11 9.09 13.67 18.23
N LEU A 12 7.98 14.42 18.23
CA LEU A 12 6.65 13.83 18.35
C LEU A 12 6.27 13.00 17.13
N GLY A 13 6.65 13.44 15.92
CA GLY A 13 6.46 12.66 14.70
C GLY A 13 7.30 11.39 14.69
N PHE A 14 8.53 11.46 15.20
CA PHE A 14 9.40 10.28 15.31
C PHE A 14 8.78 9.23 16.25
N ARG A 15 8.32 9.65 17.44
CA ARG A 15 7.66 8.75 18.39
C ARG A 15 6.37 8.15 17.83
N LEU A 16 5.61 8.92 17.05
CA LEU A 16 4.41 8.43 16.38
C LEU A 16 4.74 7.32 15.38
N LEU A 17 5.74 7.54 14.51
CA LEU A 17 6.16 6.52 13.54
C LEU A 17 6.77 5.29 14.20
N GLN A 18 7.53 5.46 15.29
CA GLN A 18 8.05 4.33 16.07
C GLN A 18 6.91 3.48 16.66
N ARG A 19 5.88 4.12 17.22
CA ARG A 19 4.69 3.40 17.73
C ARG A 19 3.98 2.67 16.59
N LEU A 20 3.76 3.34 15.46
CA LEU A 20 3.15 2.74 14.29
C LEU A 20 3.94 1.51 13.82
N GLY A 21 5.28 1.59 13.78
CA GLY A 21 6.15 0.48 13.43
C GLY A 21 5.97 -0.74 14.34
N ALA A 22 5.78 -0.52 15.64
CA ALA A 22 5.47 -1.58 16.59
C ALA A 22 4.06 -2.16 16.36
N ASP A 23 3.06 -1.32 16.14
CA ASP A 23 1.67 -1.72 15.92
C ASP A 23 1.50 -2.57 14.64
N VAL A 24 2.37 -2.40 13.64
CA VAL A 24 2.31 -3.13 12.35
C VAL A 24 3.35 -4.23 12.19
N ALA A 25 4.11 -4.56 13.24
CA ALA A 25 5.20 -5.54 13.20
C ALA A 25 4.75 -6.96 12.76
N ASP A 26 3.50 -7.31 13.02
CA ASP A 26 2.90 -8.59 12.60
C ASP A 26 2.67 -8.70 11.09
N TYR A 27 2.56 -7.56 10.39
CA TYR A 27 2.24 -7.49 8.97
C TYR A 27 3.46 -7.22 8.08
N GLY A 28 4.49 -6.60 8.65
CA GLY A 28 5.70 -6.26 7.92
C GLY A 28 6.84 -5.85 8.84
N PHE A 29 7.90 -5.31 8.24
CA PHE A 29 9.08 -4.82 8.93
C PHE A 29 9.48 -3.44 8.38
N VAL A 30 10.27 -2.70 9.16
CA VAL A 30 10.78 -1.40 8.76
C VAL A 30 11.98 -1.60 7.84
N GLU A 31 11.89 -1.12 6.60
CA GLU A 31 12.99 -1.12 5.64
C GLU A 31 13.86 0.14 5.80
N THR A 32 13.22 1.28 6.00
CA THR A 32 13.90 2.56 6.30
C THR A 32 13.28 3.17 7.53
N SER A 33 14.12 3.46 8.53
CA SER A 33 13.71 4.11 9.77
C SER A 33 13.14 5.50 9.53
N ALA A 34 12.34 5.99 10.48
CA ALA A 34 11.75 7.32 10.39
C ALA A 34 12.82 8.40 10.22
N LYS A 35 12.83 9.06 9.06
CA LYS A 35 13.75 10.12 8.71
C LYS A 35 12.99 11.40 8.37
N GLN A 36 13.55 12.55 8.77
CA GLN A 36 12.99 13.84 8.39
C GLN A 36 13.44 14.21 6.98
N ASP A 37 12.46 14.54 6.13
CA ASP A 37 12.62 15.03 4.77
C ASP A 37 11.95 16.40 4.64
N GLY A 38 12.70 17.45 4.97
CA GLY A 38 12.19 18.82 5.06
C GLY A 38 11.05 18.97 6.07
N ARG A 39 9.84 19.23 5.55
CA ARG A 39 8.59 19.34 6.33
C ARG A 39 7.87 18.00 6.52
N ASN A 40 8.41 16.93 5.98
CA ASN A 40 7.88 15.59 6.10
C ASN A 40 8.74 14.75 7.02
N MET A 41 8.13 13.69 7.53
CA MET A 41 8.83 12.62 8.17
C MET A 41 8.31 11.33 7.55
N THR A 42 9.22 10.50 7.10
CA THR A 42 8.92 9.33 6.28
C THR A 42 9.61 8.12 6.86
N MET A 43 8.86 7.02 6.90
CA MET A 43 9.31 5.68 7.28
C MET A 43 8.81 4.73 6.20
N VAL A 44 9.66 3.80 5.76
CA VAL A 44 9.30 2.83 4.73
C VAL A 44 9.10 1.47 5.39
N LEU A 45 7.93 0.87 5.13
CA LEU A 45 7.54 -0.44 5.63
C LEU A 45 7.49 -1.42 4.47
N ALA A 46 8.11 -2.58 4.66
CA ALA A 46 8.04 -3.68 3.73
C ALA A 46 7.15 -4.79 4.30
N PRO A 47 6.24 -5.37 3.50
CA PRO A 47 5.41 -6.48 3.95
C PRO A 47 6.26 -7.76 4.12
N HIS A 48 5.84 -8.63 5.05
CA HIS A 48 6.44 -9.96 5.17
C HIS A 48 6.24 -10.77 3.87
N ARG A 49 7.14 -11.71 3.58
CA ARG A 49 7.03 -12.55 2.37
C ARG A 49 5.68 -13.29 2.36
N GLY A 50 4.95 -13.21 1.25
CA GLY A 50 3.61 -13.80 1.11
C GLY A 50 2.45 -12.92 1.61
N ALA A 51 2.70 -11.75 2.19
CA ALA A 51 1.62 -10.82 2.57
C ALA A 51 1.01 -10.09 1.37
N LYS A 52 1.75 -9.91 0.25
CA LYS A 52 1.22 -9.32 -0.99
C LYS A 52 0.05 -10.13 -1.57
N THR A 53 0.13 -11.45 -1.50
CA THR A 53 -0.93 -12.38 -1.95
C THR A 53 -2.17 -12.29 -1.06
N ARG A 54 -2.00 -12.14 0.26
CA ARG A 54 -3.12 -11.96 1.21
C ARG A 54 -3.75 -10.56 1.12
N ALA A 55 -2.94 -9.51 0.96
CA ALA A 55 -3.43 -8.13 0.82
C ALA A 55 -4.21 -7.94 -0.48
N LYS A 56 -3.73 -8.52 -1.60
CA LYS A 56 -4.47 -8.50 -2.88
C LYS A 56 -5.79 -9.27 -2.78
N ALA A 57 -5.80 -10.45 -2.14
CA ALA A 57 -7.02 -11.22 -1.93
C ALA A 57 -8.04 -10.51 -1.02
N ALA A 58 -7.59 -9.79 0.01
CA ALA A 58 -8.45 -8.98 0.86
C ALA A 58 -9.01 -7.75 0.13
N HIS A 59 -8.17 -7.04 -0.64
CA HIS A 59 -8.62 -5.92 -1.48
C HIS A 59 -9.61 -6.36 -2.55
N ASP A 60 -9.38 -7.50 -3.21
CA ASP A 60 -10.26 -8.07 -4.23
C ASP A 60 -11.60 -8.55 -3.65
N ALA A 61 -11.67 -8.87 -2.35
CA ALA A 61 -12.88 -9.26 -1.63
C ALA A 61 -13.72 -8.07 -1.13
N ASP A 62 -13.10 -6.91 -0.90
CA ASP A 62 -13.75 -5.67 -0.44
C ASP A 62 -14.22 -4.78 -1.62
N VAL A 63 -13.95 -5.19 -2.87
CA VAL A 63 -14.55 -4.55 -4.05
C VAL A 63 -15.98 -5.09 -4.22
N PRO A 64 -17.04 -4.26 -4.09
CA PRO A 64 -18.41 -4.72 -4.27
C PRO A 64 -18.59 -5.29 -5.69
N ALA A 65 -19.30 -6.43 -5.78
CA ALA A 65 -19.50 -7.23 -6.98
C ALA A 65 -20.07 -6.46 -8.20
N ALA A 66 -20.55 -5.23 -8.00
CA ALA A 66 -21.03 -4.34 -9.06
C ALA A 66 -19.93 -3.92 -10.07
N GLN A 67 -18.65 -3.89 -9.68
CA GLN A 67 -17.56 -3.49 -10.60
C GLN A 67 -17.03 -4.67 -11.45
N ARG A 68 -17.31 -5.92 -11.09
CA ARG A 68 -16.85 -7.12 -11.83
C ARG A 68 -17.68 -7.41 -13.09
N ALA A 69 -18.87 -6.81 -13.22
CA ALA A 69 -19.81 -7.08 -14.31
C ALA A 69 -19.64 -6.18 -15.56
N SER A 70 -18.67 -5.25 -15.56
CA SER A 70 -18.51 -4.26 -16.64
C SER A 70 -17.23 -4.42 -17.48
N ALA A 71 -16.65 -5.62 -17.55
CA ALA A 71 -15.67 -5.94 -18.60
C ALA A 71 -16.39 -6.64 -19.77
N PRO A 72 -16.58 -6.00 -20.94
CA PRO A 72 -17.17 -6.68 -22.08
C PRO A 72 -16.17 -7.65 -22.69
N ALA A 73 -16.72 -8.81 -23.08
CA ALA A 73 -16.09 -9.93 -23.75
C ALA A 73 -15.15 -9.50 -24.89
N ALA A 74 -13.90 -9.94 -24.79
CA ALA A 74 -13.04 -10.14 -25.95
C ALA A 74 -12.93 -11.65 -26.16
N GLU A 75 -13.64 -12.19 -27.17
CA GLU A 75 -13.31 -13.47 -27.79
C GLU A 75 -14.13 -13.68 -29.07
N ALA A 76 -13.48 -13.53 -30.23
CA ALA A 76 -13.70 -14.34 -31.42
C ALA A 76 -12.50 -14.19 -32.37
N PRO A 77 -11.52 -15.11 -32.36
CA PRO A 77 -10.56 -15.24 -33.43
C PRO A 77 -11.21 -16.06 -34.55
N THR A 78 -11.62 -15.43 -35.64
CA THR A 78 -12.01 -16.16 -36.86
C THR A 78 -10.74 -16.44 -37.65
N ASP A 79 -10.18 -17.62 -37.44
CA ASP A 79 -9.26 -18.27 -38.37
C ASP A 79 -10.08 -18.75 -39.59
N THR A 80 -9.66 -18.40 -40.80
CA THR A 80 -10.12 -19.08 -42.02
C THR A 80 -9.00 -19.03 -43.05
N PRO A 81 -8.54 -20.20 -43.56
CA PRO A 81 -7.39 -20.30 -44.46
C PRO A 81 -7.76 -20.04 -45.92
N GLN A 82 -6.82 -19.42 -46.63
CA GLN A 82 -6.34 -19.69 -48.00
C GLN A 82 -7.34 -20.18 -49.08
N ASN A 83 -7.59 -19.34 -50.07
CA ASN A 83 -7.46 -19.66 -51.51
C ASN A 83 -7.30 -18.38 -52.33
#